data_AF-A0A958Y7T2-F1
#
_entry.id   AF-A0A958Y7T2-F1
#
_cell.length_a   1.000
_cell.length_b   1.000
_cell.length_c   1.000
_cell.angle_alpha   90.00
_cell.angle_beta   90.00
_cell.angle_gamma   90.00
#
_symmetry.space_group_name_H-M   'P 1'
#
loop_
_entity.id
_entity.type
_entity.pdbx_description
1 polymer ?
#
loop_
_entity_poly.entity_id
_entity_poly.type
_entity_poly.pdbx_seq_one_letter_code
_entity_poly.pdbx_strand_id
1 'polypeptide(L)'
;GNVGVQSSAIVVQGLANDTIKGEILKRLFKEFLLGLVNGIAIASIVLLVSHFYFETAYVESITIGVALISVIIMAALIGTFIPILLDKKGIDPAIATGPFITTSNDIFGILIYFLIAKMILGF
;
A
#
# COMPACT_ATOMS: atom_id res chain seq x y z
N GLY A 1 -3.43 4.64 2.85
CA GLY A 1 -4.59 4.33 3.71
C GLY A 1 -5.52 3.30 3.10
N ASN A 2 -6.40 3.72 2.17
CA ASN A 2 -7.55 2.93 1.70
C ASN A 2 -7.21 1.52 1.19
N VAL A 3 -6.15 1.39 0.39
CA VAL A 3 -5.70 0.08 -0.14
C VAL A 3 -5.36 -0.90 0.99
N GLY A 4 -4.66 -0.44 2.03
CA GLY A 4 -4.31 -1.31 3.15
C GLY A 4 -5.52 -1.76 3.96
N VAL A 5 -6.52 -0.88 4.14
CA VAL A 5 -7.78 -1.24 4.82
C VAL A 5 -8.55 -2.27 3.99
N GLN A 6 -8.62 -2.08 2.68
CA GLN A 6 -9.27 -3.03 1.76
C GLN A 6 -8.58 -4.40 1.76
N SER A 7 -7.26 -4.44 1.58
CA SER A 7 -6.49 -5.70 1.65
C SER A 7 -6.68 -6.37 3.01
N SER A 8 -6.66 -5.61 4.11
CA SER A 8 -6.87 -6.13 5.46
C SER A 8 -8.26 -6.73 5.66
N ALA A 9 -9.32 -6.06 5.21
CA ALA A 9 -10.67 -6.58 5.29
C ALA A 9 -10.83 -7.91 4.52
N ILE A 10 -10.27 -8.00 3.31
CA ILE A 10 -10.28 -9.22 2.50
C ILE A 10 -9.53 -10.35 3.21
N VAL A 11 -8.42 -10.04 3.89
CA VAL A 11 -7.64 -11.04 4.63
C VAL A 11 -8.40 -11.50 5.87
N VAL A 12 -8.94 -10.60 6.68
CA VAL A 12 -9.71 -10.95 7.88
C VAL A 12 -10.92 -11.79 7.52
N GLN A 13 -11.68 -11.40 6.48
CA GLN A 13 -12.81 -12.18 5.99
C GLN A 13 -12.37 -13.56 5.49
N GLY A 14 -11.23 -13.63 4.79
CA GLY A 14 -10.71 -14.90 4.31
C GLY A 14 -10.26 -15.85 5.43
N LEU A 15 -9.75 -15.30 6.54
CA LEU A 15 -9.33 -16.04 7.74
C LEU A 15 -10.57 -16.57 8.45
N ALA A 16 -11.57 -15.71 8.67
CA ALA A 16 -12.84 -16.08 9.30
C ALA A 16 -13.61 -17.18 8.53
N ASN A 17 -13.46 -17.23 7.20
CA ASN A 17 -14.11 -18.22 6.36
C ASN A 17 -13.25 -19.49 6.11
N ASP A 18 -12.10 -19.65 6.76
CA ASP A 18 -11.14 -20.76 6.54
C ASP A 18 -10.70 -20.91 5.07
N THR A 19 -10.83 -19.86 4.26
CA THR A 19 -10.48 -19.84 2.83
C THR A 19 -9.01 -19.49 2.59
N ILE A 20 -8.35 -18.91 3.59
CA ILE A 20 -6.91 -18.64 3.54
C ILE A 20 -6.18 -19.91 3.99
N LYS A 21 -5.97 -20.81 3.02
CA LYS A 21 -5.09 -21.98 3.15
C LYS A 21 -4.06 -21.91 2.03
N GLY A 22 -2.85 -21.47 2.34
CA GLY A 22 -1.79 -21.32 1.35
C GLY A 22 -0.53 -20.64 1.86
N GLU A 23 0.54 -20.69 1.06
CA GLU A 23 1.79 -20.00 1.36
C GLU A 23 1.59 -18.49 1.40
N ILE A 24 1.89 -17.88 2.55
CA ILE A 24 1.84 -16.43 2.77
C ILE A 24 2.58 -15.69 1.66
N LEU A 25 3.71 -16.23 1.20
CA LEU A 25 4.54 -15.62 0.17
C LEU A 25 3.79 -15.48 -1.17
N LYS A 26 3.06 -16.52 -1.59
CA LYS A 26 2.24 -16.48 -2.82
C LYS A 26 1.14 -15.43 -2.71
N ARG A 27 0.55 -15.25 -1.52
CA ARG A 27 -0.46 -14.24 -1.28
C ARG A 27 0.12 -12.83 -1.28
N LEU A 28 1.23 -12.60 -0.60
CA LEU A 28 1.95 -11.32 -0.62
C LEU A 28 2.36 -10.94 -2.04
N PHE A 29 2.81 -11.90 -2.85
CA PHE A 29 3.13 -11.66 -4.25
C PHE A 29 1.90 -11.27 -5.09
N LYS A 30 0.76 -11.92 -4.87
CA LYS A 30 -0.51 -11.53 -5.52
C LYS A 30 -0.89 -10.09 -5.15
N GLU A 31 -0.81 -9.73 -3.87
CA GLU A 31 -1.16 -8.39 -3.37
C GLU A 31 -0.15 -7.33 -3.83
N PHE A 32 1.12 -7.68 -3.95
CA PHE A 32 2.14 -6.85 -4.59
C PHE A 32 1.75 -6.53 -6.04
N LEU A 33 1.37 -7.53 -6.84
CA LEU A 33 0.96 -7.32 -8.23
C LEU A 33 -0.31 -6.48 -8.35
N LEU A 34 -1.32 -6.73 -7.51
CA LEU A 34 -2.54 -5.91 -7.46
C LEU A 34 -2.22 -4.47 -7.07
N GLY A 35 -1.36 -4.27 -6.07
CA GLY A 35 -0.87 -2.97 -5.64
C GLY A 35 -0.09 -2.26 -6.74
N LEU A 36 0.74 -2.97 -7.50
CA LEU A 36 1.50 -2.39 -8.61
C LEU A 36 0.58 -1.93 -9.74
N VAL A 37 -0.38 -2.76 -10.16
CA VAL A 37 -1.35 -2.39 -11.21
C VAL A 37 -2.19 -1.19 -10.78
N ASN A 38 -2.72 -1.21 -9.54
CA ASN A 38 -3.50 -0.09 -9.00
C ASN A 38 -2.63 1.18 -8.87
N GLY A 39 -1.40 1.03 -8.39
CA GLY A 39 -0.44 2.11 -8.25
C GLY A 39 -0.13 2.78 -9.58
N ILE A 40 0.13 2.01 -10.64
CA ILE A 40 0.40 2.54 -11.98
C ILE A 40 -0.82 3.30 -12.52
N ALA A 41 -2.03 2.76 -12.33
CA ALA A 41 -3.26 3.41 -12.76
C ALA A 41 -3.44 4.79 -12.11
N ILE A 42 -3.32 4.86 -10.78
CA ILE A 42 -3.47 6.13 -10.04
C ILE A 42 -2.29 7.07 -10.34
N ALA A 43 -1.05 6.58 -10.37
CA ALA A 43 0.13 7.39 -10.67
C ALA A 43 0.08 8.01 -12.07
N SER A 44 -0.49 7.30 -13.06
CA SER A 44 -0.69 7.84 -14.41
C SER A 44 -1.64 9.03 -14.39
N ILE A 45 -2.75 8.93 -13.65
CA ILE A 45 -3.69 10.04 -13.48
C ILE A 45 -3.00 11.22 -12.76
N VAL A 46 -2.27 10.95 -11.69
CA VAL A 46 -1.57 11.98 -10.91
C VAL A 46 -0.47 12.66 -11.73
N LEU A 47 0.26 11.93 -12.57
CA LEU A 47 1.26 12.49 -13.48
C LEU A 47 0.59 13.45 -14.47
N LEU A 48 -0.52 13.04 -15.09
CA LEU A 48 -1.25 13.89 -16.03
C LEU A 48 -1.77 15.16 -15.36
N VAL A 49 -2.40 15.02 -14.19
CA VAL A 49 -2.97 16.16 -13.47
C VAL A 49 -1.87 17.09 -12.96
N SER A 50 -0.83 16.57 -12.30
CA SER A 50 0.26 17.41 -11.79
C SER A 50 0.95 18.17 -12.92
N HIS A 51 1.41 17.47 -13.96
CA HIS A 51 2.19 18.11 -15.00
C HIS A 51 1.37 19.05 -15.89
N PHE A 52 0.17 18.64 -16.33
CA PHE A 52 -0.60 19.43 -17.30
C PHE A 52 -1.59 20.43 -16.68
N TYR A 53 -2.08 20.17 -15.47
CA TYR A 53 -3.05 21.07 -14.81
C TYR A 53 -2.39 21.97 -13.77
N PHE A 54 -1.46 21.43 -12.99
CA PHE A 54 -0.73 22.21 -11.98
C PHE A 54 0.61 22.75 -12.48
N GLU A 55 0.97 22.50 -13.74
CA GLU A 55 2.23 22.93 -14.36
C GLU A 55 3.47 22.54 -13.53
N THR A 56 3.37 21.44 -12.77
CA THR A 56 4.48 20.97 -11.93
C THR A 56 5.61 20.44 -12.82
N ALA A 57 6.85 20.63 -12.38
CA ALA A 57 8.00 20.16 -13.13
C ALA A 57 7.90 18.65 -13.37
N TYR A 58 8.22 18.20 -14.59
CA TYR A 58 8.04 16.79 -14.98
C TYR A 58 8.74 15.80 -14.02
N VAL A 59 9.92 16.18 -13.51
CA VAL A 59 10.68 15.37 -12.54
C VAL A 59 9.95 15.28 -11.20
N GLU A 60 9.32 16.35 -10.73
CA GLU A 60 8.51 16.36 -9.51
C GLU A 60 7.25 15.52 -9.68
N SER A 61 6.55 15.66 -10.81
CA SER A 61 5.39 14.85 -11.17
C SER A 61 5.71 13.34 -11.19
N ILE A 62 6.84 12.95 -11.79
CA ILE A 62 7.32 11.56 -11.75
C ILE A 62 7.64 11.13 -10.31
N THR A 63 8.32 11.98 -9.54
CA THR A 63 8.68 11.68 -8.15
C THR A 63 7.45 11.36 -7.32
N ILE A 64 6.38 12.15 -7.45
CA ILE A 64 5.09 11.92 -6.80
C ILE A 64 4.49 10.59 -7.27
N GLY A 65 4.51 10.30 -8.58
CA GLY A 65 3.98 9.05 -9.14
C GLY A 65 4.70 7.81 -8.61
N VAL A 66 6.04 7.82 -8.59
CA VAL A 66 6.85 6.72 -8.06
C VAL A 66 6.60 6.53 -6.57
N ALA A 67 6.57 7.62 -5.80
CA ALA A 67 6.23 7.56 -4.38
C ALA A 67 4.86 6.94 -4.14
N LEU A 68 3.85 7.35 -4.92
CA LEU A 68 2.49 6.86 -4.78
C LEU A 68 2.38 5.35 -5.06
N ILE A 69 3.06 4.86 -6.10
CA ILE A 69 3.12 3.41 -6.41
C ILE A 69 3.71 2.66 -5.22
N SER A 70 4.85 3.11 -4.70
CA SER A 70 5.52 2.47 -3.56
C SER A 70 4.66 2.47 -2.30
N VAL A 71 3.96 3.56 -2.01
CA VAL A 71 3.04 3.66 -0.86
C VAL A 71 1.84 2.73 -1.01
N ILE A 72 1.26 2.61 -2.21
CA ILE A 72 0.13 1.70 -2.48
C ILE A 72 0.55 0.25 -2.30
N ILE A 73 1.71 -0.14 -2.85
CA ILE A 73 2.25 -1.50 -2.68
C ILE A 73 2.50 -1.79 -1.20
N MET A 74 3.16 -0.88 -0.49
CA MET A 74 3.43 -1.06 0.94
C MET A 74 2.13 -1.20 1.74
N ALA A 75 1.11 -0.39 1.42
CA ALA A 75 -0.18 -0.46 2.09
C ALA A 75 -0.88 -1.81 1.85
N ALA A 76 -0.86 -2.34 0.63
CA ALA A 76 -1.41 -3.66 0.32
C ALA A 76 -0.68 -4.79 1.07
N LEU A 77 0.66 -4.70 1.14
CA LEU A 77 1.48 -5.68 1.85
C LEU A 77 1.25 -5.65 3.36
N ILE A 78 1.22 -4.47 3.99
CA ILE A 78 0.88 -4.33 5.41
C ILE A 78 -0.54 -4.83 5.66
N GLY A 79 -1.48 -4.42 4.81
CA GLY A 79 -2.87 -4.86 4.87
C GLY A 79 -3.05 -6.36 4.86
N THR A 80 -2.17 -7.06 4.14
CA THR A 80 -2.20 -8.51 4.03
C THR A 80 -1.43 -9.20 5.14
N PHE A 81 -0.24 -8.70 5.46
CA PHE A 81 0.69 -9.36 6.37
C PHE A 81 0.26 -9.26 7.82
N ILE A 82 -0.20 -8.08 8.28
CA ILE A 82 -0.50 -7.84 9.69
C ILE A 82 -1.63 -8.75 10.21
N PRO A 83 -2.80 -8.87 9.54
CA PRO A 83 -3.86 -9.74 10.04
C PRO A 83 -3.43 -11.21 10.10
N ILE A 84 -2.69 -11.69 9.09
CA ILE A 84 -2.14 -13.07 9.08
C ILE A 84 -1.17 -13.29 10.25
N LEU A 85 -0.34 -12.29 10.57
CA LEU A 85 0.60 -12.36 11.67
C LEU A 85 -0.10 -12.41 13.03
N LEU A 86 -1.18 -11.65 13.20
CA LEU A 86 -1.99 -11.66 14.43
C LEU A 86 -2.69 -13.01 14.62
N ASP A 87 -3.34 -13.51 13.57
CA ASP A 87 -4.02 -14.81 13.57
C ASP A 87 -3.07 -15.96 13.95
N LYS A 88 -1.86 -15.98 13.37
CA LYS A 88 -0.80 -16.93 13.73
C LYS A 88 -0.37 -16.88 15.20
N LYS A 89 -0.56 -15.75 15.86
CA LYS A 89 -0.27 -15.55 17.29
C LYS A 89 -1.49 -15.81 18.18
N GLY A 90 -2.62 -16.24 17.61
CA GLY A 90 -3.88 -16.44 18.34
C GLY A 90 -4.54 -15.12 18.75
N ILE A 91 -4.17 -14.00 18.12
CA ILE A 91 -4.78 -12.68 18.35
C ILE A 91 -5.82 -12.46 17.26
N ASP A 92 -7.00 -11.94 17.64
CA ASP A 92 -8.06 -11.64 16.68
C ASP A 92 -7.57 -10.71 15.56
N PRO A 93 -7.52 -11.18 14.29
CA PRO A 93 -7.01 -10.41 13.17
C PRO A 93 -7.89 -9.19 12.82
N ALA A 94 -9.16 -9.16 13.25
CA ALA A 94 -10.06 -8.03 13.02
C ALA A 94 -9.56 -6.73 13.68
N ILE A 95 -8.79 -6.84 14.77
CA ILE A 95 -8.17 -5.71 15.49
C ILE A 95 -7.28 -4.87 14.55
N ALA A 96 -6.68 -5.49 13.52
CA ALA A 96 -5.83 -4.78 12.58
C ALA A 96 -6.60 -3.81 11.67
N THR A 97 -7.83 -4.15 11.25
CA THR A 97 -8.54 -3.51 10.12
C THR A 97 -8.91 -2.03 10.34
N GLY A 98 -8.79 -1.54 11.56
CA GLY A 98 -9.13 -0.17 11.96
C GLY A 98 -7.92 0.79 12.02
N PRO A 99 -7.78 1.58 13.10
CA PRO A 99 -6.75 2.62 13.23
C PRO A 99 -5.31 2.13 13.02
N PHE A 100 -5.03 0.87 13.34
CA PHE A 100 -3.67 0.33 13.25
C PHE A 100 -3.13 0.33 11.81
N ILE A 101 -3.93 -0.13 10.84
CA ILE A 101 -3.58 -0.13 9.42
C ILE A 101 -3.39 1.29 8.91
N THR A 102 -4.31 2.20 9.24
CA THR A 102 -4.26 3.57 8.73
C THR A 102 -3.07 4.33 9.30
N THR A 103 -2.84 4.26 10.61
CA THR A 103 -1.69 4.92 11.25
C THR A 103 -0.37 4.34 10.75
N SER A 104 -0.26 3.01 10.61
CA SER A 104 0.95 2.41 10.04
C SER A 104 1.20 2.91 8.62
N ASN A 105 0.15 2.96 7.80
CA ASN A 105 0.25 3.48 6.43
C ASN A 105 0.60 4.96 6.37
N ASP A 106 0.19 5.77 7.33
CA ASP A 106 0.56 7.19 7.37
C ASP A 106 2.04 7.35 7.69
N ILE A 107 2.55 6.62 8.69
CA ILE A 107 3.98 6.61 9.05
C ILE A 107 4.83 6.14 7.87
N PHE A 108 4.55 4.94 7.33
CA PHE A 108 5.31 4.42 6.20
C PHE A 108 5.11 5.25 4.93
N GLY A 109 3.91 5.80 4.72
CA GLY A 109 3.58 6.63 3.58
C GLY A 109 4.47 7.88 3.51
N ILE A 110 4.56 8.60 4.62
CA ILE A 110 5.41 9.79 4.74
C ILE A 110 6.89 9.43 4.59
N LEU A 111 7.35 8.36 5.25
CA LEU A 111 8.74 7.91 5.16
C LEU A 111 9.13 7.53 3.73
N ILE A 112 8.30 6.75 3.03
CA ILE A 112 8.54 6.33 1.65
C ILE A 112 8.53 7.54 0.72
N TYR A 113 7.56 8.45 0.89
CA TYR A 113 7.48 9.66 0.09
C TYR A 113 8.76 10.50 0.19
N PHE A 114 9.19 10.81 1.42
CA PHE A 114 10.41 11.60 1.61
C PHE A 114 11.67 10.88 1.17
N LEU A 115 11.76 9.56 1.35
CA LEU A 115 12.91 8.78 0.87
C LEU A 115 13.02 8.86 -0.65
N ILE A 116 11.91 8.67 -1.36
CA ILE A 116 11.88 8.73 -2.83
C ILE A 116 12.15 10.15 -3.32
N ALA A 117 11.55 11.16 -2.69
CA ALA A 117 11.82 12.56 -2.99
C ALA A 117 13.30 12.90 -2.82
N LYS A 118 13.92 12.49 -1.70
CA LYS A 118 15.35 12.66 -1.46
C LYS A 118 16.20 11.96 -2.52
N MET A 119 15.85 10.72 -2.88
CA MET A 119 16.61 9.94 -3.87
C MET A 119 16.54 10.52 -5.28
N ILE A 120 15.41 11.10 -5.68
CA ILE A 120 15.21 11.61 -7.06
C ILE A 120 15.54 13.10 -7.17
N LEU A 121 15.12 13.92 -6.20
CA LEU A 121 15.24 15.38 -6.23
C LEU A 121 16.52 15.88 -5.53
N GLY A 122 17.17 15.05 -4.72
CA GLY A 122 18.54 15.30 -4.24
C GLY A 122 18.68 16.36 -3.15
N PHE A 123 17.62 16.71 -2.42
CA PHE A 123 17.67 17.58 -1.24
C PHE A 123 17.71 16.80 0.08
#